data_AF-A0A7J9QD40-F1
#
_entry.id   AF-A0A7J9QD40-F1
#
_cell.length_a   1.000
_cell.length_b   1.000
_cell.length_c   1.000
_cell.angle_alpha   90.00
_cell.angle_beta   90.00
_cell.angle_gamma   90.00
#
_symmetry.space_group_name_H-M   'P 1'
#
loop_
_entity.id
_entity.type
_entity.pdbx_description
1 polymer ?
#
loop_
_entity_poly.entity_id
_entity_poly.type
_entity_poly.pdbx_seq_one_letter_code
_entity_poly.pdbx_strand_id
1 'polypeptide(L)'
;MAKKLGPPIFLGVFTVIALVFLTGGATDDKEPLRQNFSVEAIYYDTGYVEISYFDKSKKTTSVVLEILGMENSFQKSFSDSEFIEIIQFPNKPKYGWAIHPIVLEVEHEDFGHVQIKTEIHEIGTSIPNVIYDPS
;
A
#
# COMPACT_ATOMS: atom_id res chain seq x y z
N MET A 1 -5.19 66.64 14.51
CA MET A 1 -4.07 65.85 15.09
C MET A 1 -4.35 64.38 14.79
N ALA A 2 -3.62 63.76 13.85
CA ALA A 2 -3.88 62.37 13.45
C ALA A 2 -3.15 61.41 14.39
N LYS A 3 -3.89 60.56 15.11
CA LYS A 3 -3.32 59.44 15.88
C LYS A 3 -2.82 58.39 14.89
N LYS A 4 -1.51 58.16 14.85
CA LYS A 4 -0.91 57.06 14.08
C LYS A 4 -1.29 55.73 14.74
N LEU A 5 -2.03 54.87 14.04
CA LEU A 5 -2.20 53.46 14.45
C LEU A 5 -0.83 52.79 14.42
N GLY A 6 -0.45 52.11 15.51
CA GLY A 6 0.79 51.32 15.58
C GLY A 6 0.81 50.20 14.53
N PRO A 7 2.00 49.62 14.25
CA PRO A 7 2.16 48.61 13.20
C PRO A 7 1.29 47.38 13.47
N PRO A 8 0.88 46.65 12.42
CA PRO A 8 -0.15 45.63 12.54
C PRO A 8 0.41 44.38 13.22
N ILE A 9 0.21 44.27 14.54
CA ILE A 9 0.48 43.04 15.32
C ILE A 9 -0.27 41.84 14.69
N PHE A 10 -1.37 42.10 13.98
CA PHE A 10 -2.15 41.12 13.23
C PHE A 10 -1.36 40.39 12.14
N LEU A 11 -0.40 41.02 11.46
CA LEU A 11 0.29 40.37 10.34
C LEU A 11 1.16 39.21 10.82
N GLY A 12 1.92 39.41 11.91
CA GLY A 12 2.82 38.39 12.45
C GLY A 12 2.11 37.13 12.93
N VAL A 13 0.93 37.26 13.53
CA VAL A 13 0.13 36.09 13.99
C VAL A 13 -0.37 35.27 12.80
N PHE A 14 -0.85 35.92 11.73
CA PHE A 14 -1.26 35.23 10.50
C PHE A 14 -0.08 34.54 9.81
N THR A 15 1.11 35.14 9.79
CA THR A 15 2.29 34.52 9.18
C THR A 15 2.74 33.28 9.95
N VAL A 16 2.71 33.32 11.28
CA VAL A 16 3.05 32.16 12.13
C VAL A 16 2.03 31.03 11.97
N ILE A 17 0.73 31.35 11.95
CA ILE A 17 -0.33 30.35 11.71
C ILE A 17 -0.19 29.75 10.31
N ALA A 18 0.06 30.55 9.27
CA ALA A 18 0.29 30.07 7.92
C ALA A 18 1.52 29.15 7.83
N LEU A 19 2.61 29.47 8.54
CA LEU A 19 3.77 28.60 8.65
C LEU A 19 3.42 27.26 9.31
N VAL A 20 2.62 27.26 10.38
CA VAL A 20 2.17 26.02 11.03
C VAL A 20 1.29 25.18 10.10
N PHE A 21 0.46 25.77 9.24
CA PHE A 21 -0.29 25.03 8.22
C PHE A 21 0.58 24.52 7.06
N LEU A 22 1.65 25.24 6.70
CA LEU A 22 2.61 24.81 5.67
C LEU A 22 3.59 23.73 6.17
N THR A 23 3.90 23.74 7.48
CA THR A 23 4.77 22.74 8.13
C THR A 23 4.00 21.63 8.84
N GLY A 24 2.68 21.79 8.99
CA GLY A 24 1.74 20.77 9.45
C GLY A 24 1.64 19.71 8.37
N GLY A 25 2.72 18.92 8.26
CA GLY A 25 2.92 17.92 7.25
C GLY A 25 1.69 17.04 7.16
N ALA A 26 1.15 16.94 5.95
CA ALA A 26 0.45 15.75 5.54
C ALA A 26 1.47 14.61 5.64
N THR A 27 1.61 14.03 6.83
CA THR A 27 2.20 12.71 6.96
C THR A 27 1.21 11.79 6.26
N ASP A 28 1.64 11.12 5.18
CA ASP A 28 0.86 10.03 4.59
C ASP A 28 0.51 9.08 5.74
N ASP A 29 -0.77 9.01 6.08
CA ASP A 29 -1.31 8.26 7.22
C ASP A 29 -1.06 6.76 7.08
N LYS A 30 -0.63 6.33 5.89
CA LYS A 30 -0.29 4.95 5.52
C LYS A 30 1.18 4.62 5.67
N GLU A 31 2.04 5.57 6.04
CA GLU A 31 3.47 5.31 6.31
C GLU A 31 3.71 4.14 7.28
N PRO A 32 2.96 4.01 8.41
CA PRO A 32 3.14 2.87 9.30
C PRO A 32 2.85 1.51 8.63
N LEU A 33 1.91 1.46 7.68
CA LEU A 33 1.57 0.26 6.93
C LEU A 33 2.70 -0.08 5.94
N ARG A 34 3.18 0.92 5.19
CA ARG A 34 4.31 0.78 4.24
C ARG A 34 5.61 0.31 4.90
N GLN A 35 5.82 0.67 6.16
CA GLN A 35 7.03 0.32 6.91
C GLN A 35 6.99 -1.09 7.52
N ASN A 36 5.81 -1.69 7.66
CA ASN A 36 5.64 -3.02 8.24
C ASN A 36 5.33 -4.10 7.21
N PHE A 37 4.52 -3.79 6.21
CA PHE A 37 4.12 -4.74 5.19
C PHE A 37 4.95 -4.61 3.92
N SER A 38 5.38 -5.75 3.40
CA SER A 38 5.97 -5.90 2.07
C SER A 38 5.16 -6.92 1.28
N VAL A 39 4.81 -6.57 0.05
CA VAL A 39 4.12 -7.46 -0.90
C VAL A 39 4.77 -7.32 -2.26
N GLU A 40 5.06 -8.46 -2.89
CA GLU A 40 5.58 -8.49 -4.25
C GLU A 40 4.89 -9.60 -5.05
N ALA A 41 4.70 -9.37 -6.34
CA ALA A 41 4.11 -10.33 -7.27
C ALA A 41 4.90 -10.32 -8.58
N ILE A 42 5.73 -11.34 -8.77
CA ILE A 42 6.67 -11.42 -9.89
C ILE A 42 6.24 -12.53 -10.84
N TYR A 43 6.03 -12.18 -12.10
CA TYR A 43 5.86 -13.15 -13.18
C TYR A 43 7.21 -13.62 -13.71
N TYR A 44 7.33 -14.94 -13.86
CA TYR A 44 8.45 -15.60 -14.50
C TYR A 44 8.01 -16.14 -15.86
N ASP A 45 8.83 -15.93 -16.89
CA ASP A 45 8.54 -16.36 -18.29
C ASP A 45 8.36 -17.88 -18.46
N THR A 46 8.63 -18.65 -17.40
CA THR A 46 8.27 -20.06 -17.25
C THR A 46 6.78 -20.31 -16.95
N GLY A 47 5.94 -19.27 -16.89
CA GLY A 47 4.48 -19.38 -16.79
C GLY A 47 3.94 -19.47 -15.37
N TYR A 48 4.61 -18.85 -14.39
CA TYR A 48 4.12 -18.78 -13.02
C TYR A 48 4.35 -17.38 -12.42
N VAL A 49 3.52 -17.06 -11.43
CA VAL A 49 3.66 -15.88 -10.59
C VAL A 49 4.11 -16.33 -9.20
N GLU A 50 5.16 -15.71 -8.68
CA GLU A 50 5.55 -15.80 -7.28
C GLU A 50 4.96 -14.59 -6.55
N ILE A 51 4.19 -14.86 -5.49
CA ILE A 51 3.63 -13.82 -4.62
C ILE A 51 4.27 -13.97 -3.26
N SER A 52 4.90 -12.91 -2.78
CA SER A 52 5.49 -12.86 -1.44
C SER A 52 4.76 -11.85 -0.56
N TYR A 53 4.61 -12.21 0.71
CA TYR A 53 4.08 -11.36 1.75
C TYR A 53 5.01 -11.43 2.96
N PHE A 54 5.26 -10.28 3.58
CA PHE A 54 6.03 -10.18 4.81
C PHE A 54 5.48 -9.05 5.68
N ASP A 55 5.12 -9.38 6.92
CA ASP A 55 4.88 -8.45 8.00
C ASP A 55 6.07 -8.47 8.97
N LYS A 56 6.78 -7.35 9.02
CA LYS A 56 7.95 -7.14 9.89
C LYS A 56 7.61 -7.22 11.37
N SER A 57 6.41 -6.84 11.76
CA SER A 57 6.00 -6.76 13.17
C SER A 57 5.62 -8.13 13.75
N LYS A 58 5.33 -9.10 12.88
CA LYS A 58 4.88 -10.47 13.21
C LYS A 58 3.57 -10.52 14.00
N LYS A 59 2.67 -9.59 13.69
CA LYS A 59 1.37 -9.42 14.34
C LYS A 59 0.20 -9.66 13.39
N THR A 60 0.48 -10.09 12.17
CA THR A 60 -0.54 -10.67 11.29
C THR A 60 -1.14 -11.93 11.91
N THR A 61 -2.46 -11.95 12.07
CA THR A 61 -3.22 -13.10 12.56
C THR A 61 -3.76 -13.96 11.42
N SER A 62 -4.10 -13.35 10.29
CA SER A 62 -4.49 -14.07 9.08
C SER A 62 -4.33 -13.21 7.83
N VAL A 63 -4.08 -13.86 6.70
CA VAL A 63 -4.09 -13.24 5.37
C VAL A 63 -4.96 -14.04 4.43
N VAL A 64 -5.81 -13.37 3.66
CA VAL A 64 -6.51 -13.95 2.51
C VAL A 64 -5.91 -13.35 1.24
N LEU A 65 -5.25 -14.19 0.44
CA LEU A 65 -4.71 -13.83 -0.88
C LEU A 65 -5.74 -14.13 -1.96
N GLU A 66 -6.02 -13.14 -2.80
CA GLU A 66 -6.88 -13.24 -3.97
C GLU A 66 -6.16 -12.73 -5.22
N ILE A 67 -6.43 -13.37 -6.37
CA ILE A 67 -6.07 -12.83 -7.69
C ILE A 67 -7.36 -12.59 -8.45
N LEU A 68 -7.67 -11.31 -8.69
CA LEU A 68 -8.90 -10.94 -9.37
C LEU A 68 -8.76 -11.11 -10.88
N GLY A 69 -9.90 -11.20 -11.58
CA GLY A 69 -9.95 -11.25 -13.04
C GLY A 69 -9.42 -12.53 -13.68
N MET A 70 -8.95 -13.52 -12.92
CA MET A 70 -8.57 -14.83 -13.46
C MET A 70 -9.79 -15.57 -14.04
N GLU A 71 -9.54 -16.48 -14.99
CA GLU A 71 -10.60 -17.33 -15.57
C GLU A 71 -11.28 -18.20 -14.51
N ASN A 72 -10.47 -18.80 -13.63
CA ASN A 72 -10.92 -19.45 -12.42
C ASN A 72 -10.54 -18.58 -11.23
N SER A 73 -11.50 -18.33 -10.33
CA SER A 73 -11.24 -17.59 -9.10
C SER A 73 -10.11 -18.23 -8.29
N PHE A 74 -9.14 -17.44 -7.85
CA PHE A 74 -8.09 -17.89 -6.95
C PHE A 74 -8.25 -17.20 -5.59
N GLN A 75 -8.27 -18.00 -4.53
CA GLN A 75 -8.25 -17.53 -3.15
C GLN A 75 -7.49 -18.53 -2.29
N LYS A 76 -6.65 -18.05 -1.37
CA LYS A 76 -5.93 -18.87 -0.41
C LYS A 76 -5.74 -18.13 0.91
N SER A 77 -5.88 -18.84 2.03
CA SER A 77 -5.70 -18.27 3.37
C SER A 77 -4.42 -18.74 4.03
N PHE A 78 -3.79 -17.85 4.79
CA PHE A 78 -2.59 -18.06 5.56
C PHE A 78 -2.78 -17.54 6.99
N SER A 79 -2.05 -18.11 7.94
CA SER A 79 -2.03 -17.69 9.35
C SER A 79 -0.67 -17.15 9.79
N ASP A 80 0.32 -17.15 8.89
CA ASP A 80 1.68 -16.72 9.18
C ASP A 80 1.88 -15.26 8.74
N SER A 81 2.82 -14.59 9.40
CA SER A 81 3.23 -13.21 9.06
C SER A 81 4.15 -13.13 7.83
N GLU A 82 4.47 -14.26 7.21
CA GLU A 82 5.25 -14.31 5.98
C GLU A 82 4.89 -15.55 5.16
N PHE A 83 4.88 -15.42 3.83
CA PHE A 83 4.73 -16.55 2.92
C PHE A 83 5.28 -16.25 1.53
N ILE A 84 5.55 -17.31 0.78
CA ILE A 84 5.76 -17.29 -0.66
C ILE A 84 4.77 -18.28 -1.27
N GLU A 85 3.97 -17.82 -2.22
CA GLU A 85 3.01 -18.63 -2.97
C GLU A 85 3.35 -18.61 -4.46
N ILE A 86 3.44 -19.79 -5.08
CA ILE A 86 3.72 -19.94 -6.50
C ILE A 86 2.46 -20.42 -7.21
N ILE A 87 1.98 -19.63 -8.17
CA ILE A 87 0.71 -19.88 -8.87
C ILE A 87 0.97 -20.02 -10.35
N GLN A 88 0.42 -21.07 -10.96
CA GLN A 88 0.50 -21.26 -12.41
C GLN A 88 -0.28 -20.16 -13.12
N PHE A 89 0.40 -19.48 -14.04
CA PHE A 89 -0.14 -18.37 -14.81
C PHE A 89 0.36 -18.49 -16.26
N PRO A 90 -0.14 -19.47 -17.04
CA PRO A 90 0.49 -19.87 -18.30
C PRO A 90 0.40 -18.80 -19.41
N ASN A 91 -0.52 -17.85 -19.28
CA ASN A 91 -0.79 -16.85 -20.31
C ASN A 91 -0.56 -15.44 -19.78
N LYS A 92 0.34 -14.69 -20.42
CA LYS A 92 0.50 -13.26 -20.15
C LYS A 92 -0.73 -12.48 -20.62
N PRO A 93 -1.31 -11.59 -19.81
CA PRO A 93 -2.50 -10.83 -20.18
C PRO A 93 -2.21 -9.85 -21.33
N LYS A 94 -3.09 -9.83 -22.34
CA LYS A 94 -2.99 -8.93 -23.50
C LYS A 94 -3.04 -7.44 -23.12
N TYR A 95 -3.78 -7.11 -22.06
CA TYR A 95 -4.04 -5.73 -21.63
C TYR A 95 -3.20 -5.30 -20.42
N GLY A 96 -2.12 -6.03 -20.13
CA GLY A 96 -1.23 -5.76 -19.01
C GLY A 96 -1.71 -6.37 -17.69
N TRP A 97 -0.85 -6.30 -16.68
CA TRP A 97 -1.04 -6.98 -15.40
C TRP A 97 -2.09 -6.35 -14.49
N ALA A 98 -2.41 -5.08 -14.70
CA ALA A 98 -3.47 -4.36 -13.97
C ALA A 98 -4.86 -5.03 -14.07
N ILE A 99 -5.09 -5.91 -15.06
CA ILE A 99 -6.36 -6.65 -15.18
C ILE A 99 -6.46 -7.84 -14.21
N HIS A 100 -5.34 -8.25 -13.60
CA HIS A 100 -5.25 -9.31 -12.61
C HIS A 100 -4.59 -8.80 -11.33
N PRO A 101 -5.24 -7.86 -10.59
CA PRO A 101 -4.65 -7.33 -9.38
C PRO A 101 -4.57 -8.40 -8.29
N ILE A 102 -3.50 -8.30 -7.50
CA ILE A 102 -3.30 -9.08 -6.28
C ILE A 102 -3.93 -8.32 -5.14
N VAL A 103 -4.79 -8.99 -4.37
CA VAL A 103 -5.44 -8.43 -3.19
C VAL A 103 -5.11 -9.31 -1.98
N LEU A 104 -4.64 -8.69 -0.91
CA LEU A 104 -4.49 -9.33 0.39
C LEU A 104 -5.46 -8.68 1.38
N GLU A 105 -6.29 -9.47 2.02
CA GLU A 105 -7.02 -9.05 3.22
C GLU A 105 -6.25 -9.52 4.45
N VAL A 106 -5.64 -8.58 5.17
CA VAL A 106 -4.77 -8.85 6.30
C VAL A 106 -5.49 -8.48 7.59
N GLU A 107 -5.62 -9.43 8.51
CA GLU A 107 -5.99 -9.16 9.90
C GLU A 107 -4.71 -9.00 10.73
N HIS A 108 -4.59 -7.89 11.44
CA HIS A 108 -3.38 -7.51 12.17
C HIS A 108 -3.69 -6.94 13.55
N GLU A 109 -2.96 -7.37 14.58
CA GLU A 109 -3.26 -6.98 15.97
C GLU A 109 -3.22 -5.46 16.21
N ASP A 110 -2.26 -4.75 15.59
CA ASP A 110 -2.11 -3.28 15.79
C ASP A 110 -2.89 -2.44 14.77
N PHE A 111 -3.16 -2.98 13.57
CA PHE A 111 -3.67 -2.20 12.44
C PHE A 111 -5.12 -2.55 12.11
N GLY A 112 -5.70 -3.56 12.77
CA GLY A 112 -7.01 -4.09 12.43
C GLY A 112 -6.98 -4.78 11.07
N HIS A 113 -8.07 -4.63 10.33
CA HIS A 113 -8.18 -5.14 8.98
C HIS A 113 -7.55 -4.16 7.98
N VAL A 114 -6.64 -4.67 7.16
CA VAL A 114 -5.91 -3.89 6.16
C VAL A 114 -6.00 -4.62 4.82
N GLN A 115 -6.56 -3.95 3.83
CA GLN A 115 -6.54 -4.42 2.46
C GLN A 115 -5.27 -3.91 1.76
N ILE A 116 -4.50 -4.81 1.17
CA ILE A 116 -3.28 -4.50 0.42
C ILE A 116 -3.50 -4.88 -1.04
N LYS A 117 -3.21 -3.96 -1.96
CA LYS A 117 -3.33 -4.20 -3.41
C LYS A 117 -2.04 -3.89 -4.12
N THR A 118 -1.68 -4.77 -5.05
CA THR A 118 -0.57 -4.56 -5.98
C THR A 118 -0.86 -5.22 -7.33
N GLU A 119 0.01 -4.99 -8.29
CA GLU A 119 -0.05 -5.61 -9.62
C GLU A 119 1.10 -6.60 -9.78
N ILE A 120 0.89 -7.59 -10.65
CA ILE A 120 1.97 -8.46 -11.10
C ILE A 120 2.93 -7.64 -11.98
N HIS A 121 4.23 -7.90 -11.89
CA HIS A 121 5.20 -7.35 -12.83
C HIS A 121 6.21 -8.39 -13.27
N GLU A 122 6.98 -8.07 -14.30
CA GLU A 122 8.04 -8.95 -14.79
C GLU A 122 9.37 -8.64 -14.11
N ILE A 123 10.28 -9.61 -14.16
CA ILE A 123 11.65 -9.42 -13.67
C ILE A 123 12.32 -8.28 -14.45
N GLY A 124 12.90 -7.33 -13.73
CA GLY A 124 13.62 -6.20 -14.32
C GLY A 124 12.73 -5.07 -14.84
N THR A 125 11.40 -5.14 -14.64
CA THR A 125 10.50 -4.01 -14.89
C THR A 125 10.31 -3.15 -13.65
N SER A 126 9.67 -1.99 -13.80
CA SER A 126 9.33 -1.14 -12.66
C SER A 126 8.42 -1.88 -11.67
N ILE A 127 8.77 -1.83 -10.39
CA ILE A 127 7.95 -2.38 -9.31
C ILE A 127 6.66 -1.54 -9.20
N PRO A 128 5.48 -2.16 -9.27
CA PRO A 128 4.20 -1.46 -9.13
C PRO A 128 4.05 -0.80 -7.75
N ASN A 129 3.21 0.23 -7.69
CA ASN A 129 2.87 0.83 -6.41
C ASN A 129 1.99 -0.12 -5.59
N VAL A 130 2.32 -0.27 -4.30
CA VAL A 130 1.47 -0.99 -3.35
C VAL A 130 0.52 0.01 -2.68
N ILE A 131 -0.77 -0.31 -2.74
CA ILE A 131 -1.85 0.46 -2.13
C ILE A 131 -2.25 -0.25 -0.83
N TYR A 132 -2.29 0.51 0.25
CA TYR A 132 -2.76 0.06 1.56
C TYR A 132 -4.06 0.77 1.88
N ASP A 133 -5.08 0.04 2.31
CA ASP A 133 -6.38 0.58 2.69
C ASP A 133 -6.79 0.03 4.05
N PRO A 134 -6.59 0.79 5.14
CA PRO A 134 -7.09 0.39 6.46
C PRO A 134 -8.62 0.56 6.48
N SER A 135 -9.35 -0.47 6.90
CA SER A 135 -10.81 -0.45 6.99
C SER A 135 -11.33 -0.15 8.39
#